data_AF-A0A8J4G0L4-F1
#
_entry.id   AF-A0A8J4G0L4-F1
#
_cell.length_a   1.000
_cell.length_b   1.000
_cell.length_c   1.000
_cell.angle_alpha   90.00
_cell.angle_beta   90.00
_cell.angle_gamma   90.00
#
_symmetry.space_group_name_H-M   'P 1'
#
loop_
_entity.id
_entity.type
_entity.pdbx_description
1 polymer ?
#
loop_
_entity_poly.entity_id
_entity_poly.type
_entity_poly.pdbx_seq_one_letter_code
_entity_poly.pdbx_strand_id
1 'polypeptide(L)'
;RLWIKKYNALCEKMILRVGLQHSKDLAAVLARALHIGQSVSDVRTFSATDVKAFVQLTGDSNPIHTEELSAQKAGFCAPLLPGILVASLFPAIIGSKFPGTVYASQTLSFRNPALVRGLLQRCWVASASYLASEAR
;
A
#
# COMPACT_ATOMS: atom_id res chain seq x y z
N ARG A 1 -19.27 -0.93 -11.19
CA ARG A 1 -19.71 0.09 -12.19
C ARG A 1 -20.41 1.31 -11.55
N LEU A 2 -21.39 1.14 -10.66
CA LEU A 2 -22.11 2.26 -10.03
C LEU A 2 -21.23 3.10 -9.10
N TRP A 3 -20.38 2.47 -8.28
CA TRP A 3 -19.55 3.19 -7.31
C TRP A 3 -18.47 4.05 -7.98
N ILE A 4 -17.85 3.59 -9.08
CA ILE A 4 -16.91 4.41 -9.86
C ILE A 4 -17.61 5.63 -10.43
N LYS A 5 -18.80 5.46 -11.01
CA LYS A 5 -19.61 6.59 -11.49
C LYS A 5 -19.96 7.54 -10.34
N LYS A 6 -20.28 7.01 -9.15
CA LYS A 6 -20.50 7.81 -7.94
C LYS A 6 -19.24 8.53 -7.48
N TYR A 7 -18.07 7.88 -7.47
CA TYR A 7 -16.78 8.46 -7.10
C TYR A 7 -16.40 9.58 -8.06
N ASN A 8 -16.43 9.31 -9.37
CA ASN A 8 -16.17 10.31 -10.40
C ASN A 8 -17.16 11.48 -10.31
N ALA A 9 -18.45 11.22 -10.11
CA ALA A 9 -19.46 12.26 -9.92
C ALA A 9 -19.30 13.02 -8.58
N LEU A 10 -18.75 12.38 -7.54
CA LEU A 10 -18.42 13.02 -6.26
C LEU A 10 -17.25 13.97 -6.45
N CYS A 11 -16.21 13.55 -7.17
CA CYS A 11 -15.12 14.42 -7.59
C CYS A 11 -15.65 15.63 -8.38
N GLU A 12 -16.52 15.41 -9.38
CA GLU A 12 -17.17 16.48 -10.16
C GLU A 12 -18.01 17.44 -9.30
N LYS A 13 -18.76 16.92 -8.31
CA LYS A 13 -19.54 17.77 -7.39
C LYS A 13 -18.67 18.54 -6.40
N MET A 14 -17.57 17.96 -5.95
CA MET A 14 -16.59 18.62 -5.08
C MET A 14 -15.92 19.78 -5.84
N ILE A 15 -15.63 19.57 -7.13
CA ILE A 15 -15.10 20.59 -8.05
C ILE A 15 -16.01 21.82 -8.13
N LEU A 16 -17.31 21.61 -8.30
CA LEU A 16 -18.29 22.70 -8.41
C LEU A 16 -18.52 23.46 -7.10
N ARG A 17 -18.27 22.80 -5.94
CA ARG A 17 -18.51 23.39 -4.61
C ARG A 17 -17.34 24.19 -4.05
N VAL A 18 -16.09 23.78 -4.30
CA VAL A 18 -14.93 24.37 -3.61
C VAL A 18 -14.37 25.60 -4.33
N GLY A 19 -14.80 25.91 -5.57
CA GLY A 19 -14.50 27.19 -6.22
C GLY A 19 -13.01 27.58 -6.24
N LEU A 20 -12.10 26.60 -6.41
CA LEU A 20 -10.67 26.84 -6.24
C LEU A 20 -10.03 27.41 -7.52
N GLN A 21 -9.49 28.61 -7.39
CA GLN A 21 -8.77 29.38 -8.40
C GLN A 21 -7.40 28.79 -8.82
N HIS A 22 -7.05 27.56 -8.44
CA HIS A 22 -5.78 26.93 -8.79
C HIS A 22 -6.00 25.71 -9.70
N SER A 23 -6.00 25.95 -11.02
CA SER A 23 -6.29 24.95 -12.06
C SER A 23 -5.30 23.79 -12.14
N LYS A 24 -4.09 23.92 -11.57
CA LYS A 24 -3.03 22.89 -11.64
C LYS A 24 -3.24 21.73 -10.67
N ASP A 25 -3.75 21.98 -9.46
CA ASP A 25 -4.02 20.93 -8.46
C ASP A 25 -5.25 20.10 -8.83
N LEU A 26 -6.24 20.73 -9.44
CA LEU A 26 -7.45 20.05 -9.90
C LEU A 26 -7.18 19.12 -11.09
N ALA A 27 -6.34 19.55 -12.03
CA ALA A 27 -5.89 18.71 -13.13
C ALA A 27 -5.12 17.49 -12.63
N ALA A 28 -4.32 17.60 -11.55
CA ALA A 28 -3.61 16.48 -10.96
C ALA A 28 -4.53 15.49 -10.23
N VAL A 29 -5.59 15.99 -9.56
CA VAL A 29 -6.63 15.17 -8.93
C VAL A 29 -7.53 14.49 -9.99
N LEU A 30 -7.86 15.18 -11.07
CA LEU A 30 -8.68 14.68 -12.19
C LEU A 30 -7.91 13.75 -13.14
N ALA A 31 -6.62 13.97 -13.36
CA ALA A 31 -5.79 13.17 -14.27
C ALA A 31 -5.59 11.73 -13.79
N ARG A 32 -5.99 11.40 -12.55
CA ARG A 32 -5.91 10.06 -11.98
C ARG A 32 -7.28 9.40 -11.88
N ALA A 33 -8.09 9.58 -12.92
CA ALA A 33 -9.30 8.79 -13.11
C ALA A 33 -8.96 7.30 -12.96
N LEU A 34 -9.72 6.61 -12.10
CA LEU A 34 -9.59 5.18 -11.88
C LEU A 34 -10.07 4.43 -13.12
N HIS A 35 -9.20 3.63 -13.71
CA HIS A 35 -9.54 2.78 -14.84
C HIS A 35 -9.42 1.30 -14.48
N ILE A 36 -10.30 0.47 -15.05
CA ILE A 36 -10.22 -1.00 -14.87
C ILE A 36 -8.89 -1.49 -15.46
N GLY A 37 -8.21 -2.35 -14.71
CA GLY A 37 -6.89 -2.86 -15.08
C GLY A 37 -5.73 -1.91 -14.82
N GLN A 38 -5.98 -0.72 -14.27
CA GLN A 38 -4.91 0.17 -13.83
C GLN A 38 -4.07 -0.51 -12.75
N SER A 39 -2.75 -0.36 -12.88
CA SER A 39 -1.78 -0.85 -11.90
C SER A 39 -0.95 0.32 -11.39
N VAL A 40 -0.66 0.32 -10.09
CA VAL A 40 0.23 1.28 -9.44
C VAL A 40 1.30 0.52 -8.69
N SER A 41 2.52 1.03 -8.75
CA SER A 41 3.68 0.48 -8.04
C SER A 41 4.43 1.58 -7.30
N ASP A 42 5.08 1.20 -6.22
CA ASP A 42 5.99 2.04 -5.46
C ASP A 42 7.15 1.17 -4.96
N VAL A 43 8.22 1.79 -4.45
CA VAL A 43 9.37 1.08 -3.90
C VAL A 43 9.72 1.71 -2.56
N ARG A 44 9.78 0.88 -1.52
CA ARG A 44 10.22 1.30 -0.19
C ARG A 44 11.27 0.34 0.35
N THR A 45 12.27 0.91 1.01
CA THR A 45 13.25 0.17 1.80
C THR A 45 12.87 0.27 3.28
N PHE A 46 12.94 -0.84 3.99
CA PHE A 46 12.76 -0.88 5.44
C PHE A 46 14.10 -1.20 6.11
N SER A 47 14.43 -0.40 7.12
CA SER A 47 15.56 -0.63 8.01
C SER A 47 15.16 -1.53 9.19
N ALA A 48 16.15 -2.03 9.93
CA ALA A 48 15.91 -2.73 11.19
C ALA A 48 15.16 -1.84 12.20
N THR A 49 15.38 -0.52 12.15
CA THR A 49 14.66 0.45 12.98
C THR A 49 13.18 0.52 12.63
N ASP A 50 12.82 0.50 11.34
CA ASP A 50 11.43 0.47 10.90
C ASP A 50 10.74 -0.82 11.36
N VAL A 51 11.42 -1.95 11.25
CA VAL A 51 10.90 -3.25 11.72
C VAL A 51 10.68 -3.21 13.22
N LYS A 52 11.64 -2.71 14.00
CA LYS A 52 11.51 -2.59 15.45
C LYS A 52 10.35 -1.66 15.84
N ALA A 53 10.19 -0.53 15.16
CA ALA A 53 9.07 0.38 15.38
C ALA A 53 7.73 -0.29 15.05
N PHE A 54 7.67 -1.07 13.97
CA PHE A 54 6.47 -1.81 13.60
C PHE A 54 6.12 -2.91 14.61
N VAL A 55 7.11 -3.66 15.09
CA VAL A 55 6.96 -4.67 16.15
C VAL A 55 6.43 -4.02 17.43
N GLN A 56 6.95 -2.86 17.82
CA GLN A 56 6.45 -2.10 18.98
C GLN A 56 5.01 -1.62 18.79
N LEU A 57 4.66 -1.15 17.59
CA LEU A 57 3.31 -0.67 17.29
C LEU A 57 2.27 -1.79 17.26
N THR A 58 2.64 -2.95 16.72
CA THR A 58 1.71 -4.08 16.49
C THR A 58 1.70 -5.11 17.60
N GLY A 59 2.75 -5.18 18.40
CA GLY A 59 2.96 -6.23 19.39
C GLY A 59 3.43 -7.57 18.82
N ASP A 60 3.75 -7.65 17.52
CA ASP A 60 4.31 -8.86 16.91
C ASP A 60 5.77 -9.07 17.35
N SER A 61 5.95 -9.60 18.55
CA SER A 61 7.25 -9.81 19.21
C SER A 61 7.96 -11.09 18.78
N ASN A 62 7.58 -11.69 17.64
CA ASN A 62 8.24 -12.89 17.15
C ASN A 62 9.73 -12.58 16.84
N PRO A 63 10.68 -13.25 17.51
CA PRO A 63 12.10 -12.90 17.42
C PRO A 63 12.68 -13.12 16.02
N ILE A 64 12.02 -13.87 15.13
CA ILE A 64 12.44 -13.99 13.72
C ILE A 64 12.51 -12.64 12.99
N HIS A 65 11.84 -11.60 13.50
CA HIS A 65 11.82 -10.27 12.91
C HIS A 65 12.98 -9.37 13.38
N THR A 66 13.55 -9.65 14.55
CA THR A 66 14.52 -8.75 15.18
C THR A 66 15.83 -9.42 15.58
N GLU A 67 15.86 -10.74 15.71
CA GLU A 67 17.02 -11.50 16.18
C GLU A 67 17.58 -12.41 15.08
N GLU A 68 18.82 -12.17 14.71
CA GLU A 68 19.58 -12.94 13.72
C GLU A 68 19.59 -14.45 14.05
N LEU A 69 19.91 -14.81 15.30
CA LEU A 69 19.99 -16.22 15.72
C LEU A 69 18.65 -16.95 15.62
N SER A 70 17.55 -16.26 15.94
CA SER A 70 16.20 -16.83 15.90
C SER A 70 15.77 -17.04 14.43
N ALA A 71 16.09 -16.10 13.55
CA ALA A 71 15.87 -16.24 12.11
C ALA A 71 16.70 -17.38 11.50
N GLN A 72 17.98 -17.50 11.88
CA GLN A 72 18.86 -18.58 11.44
C GLN A 72 18.39 -19.97 11.89
N LYS A 73 17.94 -20.10 13.15
CA LYS A 73 17.33 -21.34 13.65
C LYS A 73 16.07 -21.73 12.87
N ALA A 74 15.34 -20.74 12.35
CA ALA A 74 14.17 -20.95 11.50
C ALA A 74 14.53 -21.17 10.01
N GLY A 75 15.82 -21.24 9.66
CA GLY A 75 16.30 -21.51 8.30
C GLY A 75 16.45 -20.27 7.41
N PHE A 76 16.35 -19.07 7.98
CA PHE A 76 16.54 -17.81 7.25
C PHE A 76 17.95 -17.26 7.44
N CYS A 77 18.52 -16.67 6.39
CA CYS A 77 19.87 -16.10 6.43
C CYS A 77 19.96 -14.70 7.04
N ALA A 78 18.83 -14.13 7.47
CA ALA A 78 18.71 -12.82 8.11
C ALA A 78 17.31 -12.69 8.74
N PRO A 79 17.08 -11.74 9.65
CA PRO A 79 15.74 -11.43 10.15
C PRO A 79 14.74 -11.13 9.04
N LEU A 80 13.50 -11.58 9.24
CA LEU A 80 12.40 -11.41 8.29
C LEU A 80 11.69 -10.07 8.49
N LEU A 81 11.29 -9.40 7.42
CA LEU A 81 10.27 -8.36 7.53
C LEU A 81 8.92 -9.01 7.87
N PRO A 82 8.12 -8.42 8.77
CA PRO A 82 6.73 -8.78 8.92
C PRO A 82 6.01 -8.64 7.58
N GLY A 83 5.35 -9.71 7.09
CA GLY A 83 4.67 -9.65 5.78
C GLY A 83 3.63 -8.54 5.72
N ILE A 84 2.93 -8.32 6.84
CA ILE A 84 1.93 -7.27 6.96
C ILE A 84 2.53 -5.85 6.96
N LEU A 85 3.80 -5.67 7.37
CA LEU A 85 4.50 -4.38 7.22
C LEU A 85 4.63 -4.00 5.75
N VAL A 86 4.94 -4.96 4.87
CA VAL A 86 4.97 -4.74 3.42
C VAL A 86 3.56 -4.42 2.91
N ALA A 87 2.55 -5.15 3.37
CA ALA A 87 1.15 -4.90 2.98
C ALA A 87 0.61 -3.54 3.48
N SER A 88 1.13 -3.01 4.58
CA SER A 88 0.75 -1.68 5.09
C SER A 88 1.08 -0.53 4.13
N LEU A 89 1.84 -0.78 3.07
CA LEU A 89 2.08 0.19 2.01
C LEU A 89 0.89 0.36 1.06
N PHE A 90 0.04 -0.65 0.90
CA PHE A 90 -1.08 -0.57 -0.04
C PHE A 90 -2.05 0.58 0.27
N PRO A 91 -2.49 0.81 1.53
CA PRO A 91 -3.31 1.97 1.87
C PRO A 91 -2.62 3.30 1.56
N ALA A 92 -1.32 3.43 1.85
CA ALA A 92 -0.57 4.65 1.57
C ALA A 92 -0.45 4.93 0.07
N ILE A 93 -0.19 3.89 -0.74
CA ILE A 93 -0.11 3.99 -2.20
C ILE A 93 -1.47 4.33 -2.77
N ILE A 94 -2.53 3.62 -2.37
CA ILE A 94 -3.89 3.88 -2.87
C ILE A 94 -4.34 5.29 -2.47
N GLY A 95 -4.19 5.67 -1.20
CA GLY A 95 -4.63 6.99 -0.71
C GLY A 95 -3.87 8.16 -1.32
N SER A 96 -2.56 8.00 -1.57
CA SER A 96 -1.74 9.05 -2.22
C SER A 96 -1.94 9.13 -3.73
N LYS A 97 -2.25 8.02 -4.40
CA LYS A 97 -2.52 7.99 -5.84
C LYS A 97 -3.97 8.32 -6.17
N PHE A 98 -4.92 7.99 -5.30
CA PHE A 98 -6.35 8.17 -5.53
C PHE A 98 -7.02 8.79 -4.28
N PRO A 99 -6.92 10.12 -4.12
CA PRO A 99 -7.52 10.81 -2.97
C PRO A 99 -9.03 10.59 -2.86
N GLY A 100 -9.54 10.45 -1.64
CA GLY A 100 -10.98 10.23 -1.38
C GLY A 100 -11.46 8.78 -1.61
N THR A 101 -10.55 7.85 -1.88
CA THR A 101 -10.88 6.41 -1.93
C THR A 101 -10.87 5.77 -0.55
N VAL A 102 -11.67 4.71 -0.39
CA VAL A 102 -11.72 3.89 0.83
C VAL A 102 -11.24 2.49 0.50
N TYR A 103 -10.25 2.00 1.26
CA TYR A 103 -9.71 0.66 1.08
C TYR A 103 -10.61 -0.37 1.80
N ALA A 104 -11.50 -1.01 1.04
CA ALA A 104 -12.57 -1.85 1.59
C ALA A 104 -12.17 -3.31 1.90
N SER A 105 -11.36 -3.93 1.03
CA SER A 105 -10.96 -5.33 1.21
C SER A 105 -9.61 -5.62 0.56
N GLN A 106 -8.91 -6.61 1.10
CA GLN A 106 -7.61 -7.04 0.63
C GLN A 106 -7.47 -8.55 0.76
N THR A 107 -6.89 -9.19 -0.25
CA THR A 107 -6.47 -10.60 -0.21
C THR A 107 -4.98 -10.67 -0.48
N LEU A 108 -4.25 -11.42 0.36
CA LEU A 108 -2.79 -11.50 0.29
C LEU A 108 -2.33 -12.96 0.35
N SER A 109 -1.21 -13.24 -0.32
CA SER A 109 -0.48 -14.49 -0.23
C SER A 109 1.01 -14.18 -0.18
N PHE A 110 1.66 -14.50 0.94
CA PHE A 110 3.09 -14.28 1.15
C PHE A 110 3.88 -15.46 0.57
N ARG A 111 4.25 -15.36 -0.70
CA ARG A 111 4.91 -16.45 -1.44
C ARG A 111 6.41 -16.56 -1.19
N ASN A 112 7.05 -15.43 -0.90
CA ASN A 112 8.49 -15.37 -0.67
C ASN A 112 8.79 -14.55 0.60
N PRO A 113 9.74 -14.97 1.44
CA PRO A 113 10.17 -14.20 2.59
C PRO A 113 10.86 -12.89 2.16
N ALA A 114 10.54 -11.81 2.85
CA ALA A 114 11.25 -10.53 2.77
C ALA A 114 12.24 -10.46 3.94
N LEU A 115 13.48 -10.04 3.70
CA LEU A 115 14.61 -10.13 4.64
C LEU A 115 15.17 -8.75 4.91
N VAL A 116 15.50 -8.44 6.16
CA VAL A 116 16.12 -7.17 6.54
C VAL A 116 17.60 -7.22 6.15
N ARG A 117 17.91 -7.00 4.87
CA ARG A 117 19.29 -6.91 4.37
C ARG A 117 19.72 -5.44 4.34
N GLY A 118 20.91 -5.17 4.86
CA GLY A 118 21.45 -3.82 5.12
C GLY A 118 21.51 -2.85 3.94
N LEU A 119 21.24 -3.26 2.71
CA LEU A 119 21.09 -2.38 1.55
C LEU A 119 20.00 -2.92 0.63
N LEU A 120 18.93 -2.13 0.48
CA LEU A 120 17.93 -2.20 -0.59
C LEU A 120 17.19 -3.53 -0.75
N GLN A 121 16.14 -3.74 0.06
CA GLN A 121 15.03 -4.56 -0.41
C GLN A 121 14.10 -3.71 -1.28
N ARG A 122 14.22 -3.90 -2.60
CA ARG A 122 13.21 -3.45 -3.56
C ARG A 122 12.00 -4.37 -3.44
N CYS A 123 11.08 -4.07 -2.53
CA CYS A 123 9.78 -4.72 -2.54
C CYS A 123 9.00 -4.23 -3.77
N TRP A 124 8.74 -5.15 -4.69
CA TRP A 124 7.80 -4.93 -5.78
C TRP A 124 6.41 -4.74 -5.18
N VAL A 125 5.83 -3.56 -5.35
CA VAL A 125 4.44 -3.31 -5.01
C VAL A 125 3.55 -4.19 -5.88
N ALA A 126 2.60 -4.84 -5.22
CA ALA A 126 1.60 -5.63 -5.91
C ALA A 126 0.75 -4.74 -6.81
N SER A 127 0.47 -5.24 -8.00
CA SER A 127 -0.58 -4.69 -8.84
C SER A 127 -1.88 -4.66 -8.04
N ALA A 128 -2.33 -3.47 -7.65
CA ALA A 128 -3.71 -3.26 -7.26
C ALA A 128 -4.53 -3.20 -8.56
N SER A 129 -4.84 -4.36 -9.12
CA SER A 129 -5.67 -4.44 -10.31
C SER A 129 -7.11 -4.16 -9.92
N TYR A 130 -7.62 -3.00 -10.31
CA TYR A 130 -9.02 -2.70 -10.11
C TYR A 130 -9.86 -3.57 -11.05
N LEU A 131 -10.48 -4.61 -10.49
CA LEU A 131 -11.57 -5.35 -11.09
C LEU A 131 -12.86 -4.75 -10.55
N ALA A 132 -13.70 -4.21 -11.43
CA ALA A 132 -15.04 -3.81 -11.05
C ALA A 132 -15.84 -5.07 -10.69
N SER A 133 -15.79 -5.52 -9.44
CA SER A 133 -16.72 -6.54 -8.97
C SER A 133 -18.13 -5.94 -8.96
N GLU A 134 -19.09 -6.72 -9.42
CA GLU A 134 -20.51 -6.40 -9.30
C GLU A 134 -20.85 -6.40 -7.81
N ALA A 135 -20.86 -5.22 -7.20
CA ALA A 135 -21.58 -5.03 -5.96
C ALA A 135 -23.06 -5.31 -6.27
N ARG A 136 -23.54 -6.47 -5.84
CA ARG A 136 -24.97 -6.75 -5.69
C ARG A 136 -25.57 -5.80 -4.66
#